data_AF-A0A380MTR2-F1
#
_entry.id   AF-A0A380MTR2-F1
#
_cell.length_a   1.000
_cell.length_b   1.000
_cell.length_c   1.000
_cell.angle_alpha   90.00
_cell.angle_beta   90.00
_cell.angle_gamma   90.00
#
_symmetry.space_group_name_H-M   'P 1'
#
loop_
_entity.id
_entity.type
_entity.pdbx_description
1 polymer ?
#
loop_
_entity_poly.entity_id
_entity_poly.type
_entity_poly.pdbx_seq_one_letter_code
_entity_poly.pdbx_strand_id
1 'polypeptide(L)'
;MQKAGKNALDFYLSYYLGKITAIDPKAIIGILSKDGGYDILVEHILANQNAESIIRLDSVEKVRQEMICQKSIEIDFTASDTDIKNIEVKENHQSLAPYFQTTLIALRAPNAFHPSRLNNLQQNLRKYILKDLFSDKSEEEQDKIINLVINKLKAYNLIAISEQGYIKYHISNDDILLKIQRYILHIKPKSFIDFRAAVQNRASVFGLDTDIHSIQKFARHLREQNLIRQNKGKIEYPPFSEALPSPSVENSDYPDQSVWQKVVAALSVASNKRPNKLKSLQNTIKAHIKCSDQEVTKIVQYLADHHFIKLDNNKITYTNKLSANSKT
;
A
#
# COMPACT_ATOMS: atom_id res chain seq x y z
N MET A 1 10.50 20.69 -24.77
CA MET A 1 11.28 19.92 -25.77
C MET A 1 10.48 18.68 -26.16
N GLN A 2 10.28 18.50 -27.48
CA GLN A 2 9.56 17.39 -28.11
C GLN A 2 10.54 16.23 -28.39
N LYS A 3 10.11 14.97 -28.19
CA LYS A 3 10.88 13.72 -28.44
C LYS A 3 11.47 13.68 -29.88
N ALA A 4 12.53 12.95 -30.27
CA ALA A 4 13.27 11.81 -29.74
C ALA A 4 14.70 11.75 -30.33
N GLY A 5 15.61 11.08 -29.62
CA GLY A 5 16.91 10.57 -30.10
C GLY A 5 17.28 9.36 -29.23
N LYS A 6 18.15 8.45 -29.69
CA LYS A 6 18.45 7.16 -29.02
C LYS A 6 18.82 7.32 -27.53
N ASN A 7 19.43 8.46 -27.17
CA ASN A 7 19.86 8.80 -25.81
C ASN A 7 19.13 10.02 -25.23
N ALA A 8 17.96 10.39 -25.76
CA ALA A 8 17.26 11.61 -25.34
C ALA A 8 16.90 11.59 -23.84
N LEU A 9 16.63 10.41 -23.29
CA LEU A 9 16.34 10.25 -21.87
C LEU A 9 17.50 10.69 -20.97
N ASP A 10 18.72 10.28 -21.32
CA ASP A 10 19.92 10.56 -20.53
C ASP A 10 20.19 12.07 -20.49
N PHE A 11 19.91 12.78 -21.59
CA PHE A 11 19.97 14.25 -21.64
C PHE A 11 18.92 14.91 -20.74
N TYR A 12 17.68 14.41 -20.70
CA TYR A 12 16.67 14.93 -19.77
C TYR A 12 17.09 14.71 -18.32
N LEU A 13 17.59 13.51 -18.00
CA LEU A 13 18.06 13.19 -16.65
C LEU A 13 19.22 14.10 -16.24
N SER A 14 20.21 14.29 -17.11
CA SER A 14 21.36 15.14 -16.85
C SER A 14 20.97 16.62 -16.68
N TYR A 15 20.03 17.11 -17.47
CA TYR A 15 19.50 18.48 -17.36
C TYR A 15 18.78 18.72 -16.02
N TYR A 16 17.88 17.81 -15.62
CA TYR A 16 17.16 17.95 -14.35
C TYR A 16 18.09 17.74 -13.16
N LEU A 17 19.07 16.85 -13.28
CA LEU A 17 20.12 16.69 -12.28
C LEU A 17 20.90 17.99 -12.07
N GLY A 18 21.34 18.63 -13.16
CA GLY A 18 21.99 19.94 -13.12
C GLY A 18 21.11 21.04 -12.51
N LYS A 19 19.79 21.00 -12.71
CA LYS A 19 18.86 21.92 -12.05
C LYS A 19 18.77 21.68 -10.55
N ILE A 20 18.73 20.43 -10.11
CA ILE A 20 18.67 20.08 -8.68
C ILE A 20 19.94 20.55 -7.98
N THR A 21 21.11 20.24 -8.55
CA THR A 21 22.41 20.61 -7.98
C THR A 21 22.65 22.13 -7.96
N ALA A 22 22.10 22.86 -8.93
CA ALA A 22 22.16 24.32 -8.93
C ALA A 22 21.24 24.99 -7.88
N ILE A 23 20.12 24.34 -7.53
CA ILE A 23 19.14 24.87 -6.55
C ILE A 23 19.52 24.46 -5.13
N ASP A 24 20.00 23.23 -4.95
CA ASP A 24 20.36 22.65 -3.67
C ASP A 24 21.73 21.96 -3.77
N PRO A 25 22.82 22.69 -3.46
CA PRO A 25 24.16 22.12 -3.40
C PRO A 25 24.32 21.02 -2.36
N LYS A 26 23.39 20.94 -1.38
CA LYS A 26 23.37 19.90 -0.33
C LYS A 26 22.53 18.68 -0.69
N ALA A 27 22.04 18.62 -1.93
CA ALA A 27 21.23 17.51 -2.38
C ALA A 27 22.02 16.19 -2.35
N ILE A 28 21.43 15.17 -1.73
CA ILE A 28 21.90 13.78 -1.77
C ILE A 28 21.17 13.08 -2.91
N ILE A 29 21.91 12.62 -3.92
CA ILE A 29 21.33 12.15 -5.17
C ILE A 29 21.78 10.71 -5.47
N GLY A 30 20.80 9.80 -5.58
CA GLY A 30 21.02 8.42 -6.00
C GLY A 30 20.52 8.17 -7.43
N ILE A 31 21.41 7.77 -8.33
CA ILE A 31 21.05 7.34 -9.68
C ILE A 31 20.95 5.81 -9.71
N LEU A 32 19.74 5.27 -9.75
CA LEU A 32 19.53 3.82 -9.88
C LEU A 32 19.52 3.43 -11.37
N SER A 33 20.66 2.95 -11.87
CA SER A 33 20.81 2.52 -13.26
C SER A 33 21.81 1.39 -13.41
N LYS A 34 21.48 0.42 -14.28
CA LYS A 34 22.40 -0.65 -14.71
C LYS A 34 23.39 -0.19 -15.77
N ASP A 35 23.18 1.00 -16.34
CA ASP A 35 24.04 1.58 -17.35
C ASP A 35 25.24 2.27 -16.70
N GLY A 36 26.45 1.82 -17.04
CA GLY A 36 27.72 2.41 -16.57
C GLY A 36 28.03 3.76 -17.21
N GLY A 37 27.32 4.18 -18.26
CA GLY A 37 27.50 5.52 -18.86
C GLY A 37 27.25 6.67 -17.89
N TYR A 38 26.52 6.43 -16.80
CA TYR A 38 26.26 7.41 -15.74
C TYR A 38 27.44 7.58 -14.77
N ASP A 39 28.44 6.69 -14.76
CA ASP A 39 29.61 6.81 -13.89
C ASP A 39 30.42 8.08 -14.22
N ILE A 40 30.56 8.39 -15.51
CA ILE A 40 31.23 9.61 -15.99
C ILE A 40 30.49 10.87 -15.51
N LEU A 41 29.15 10.83 -15.46
CA LEU A 41 28.32 11.94 -14.98
C LEU A 41 28.49 12.15 -13.47
N VAL A 42 28.53 11.07 -12.69
CA VAL A 42 28.77 11.10 -11.24
C VAL A 42 30.15 11.67 -10.95
N GLU A 43 31.18 11.18 -11.63
CA GLU A 43 32.56 11.65 -11.49
C GLU A 43 32.68 13.16 -11.79
N HIS A 44 32.06 13.63 -12.86
CA HIS A 44 32.09 15.04 -13.24
C HIS A 44 31.39 15.96 -12.22
N ILE A 45 30.28 15.52 -11.63
CA ILE A 45 29.53 16.32 -10.64
C ILE A 45 30.29 16.39 -9.31
N LEU A 46 30.93 15.30 -8.90
CA LEU A 46 31.78 15.26 -7.70
C LEU A 46 33.04 16.11 -7.88
N ALA A 47 33.71 16.02 -9.04
CA ALA A 47 34.92 16.78 -9.33
C ALA A 47 34.71 18.31 -9.29
N ASN A 48 33.50 18.77 -9.66
CA ASN A 48 33.16 20.19 -9.65
C ASN A 48 32.42 20.64 -8.36
N GLN A 49 32.22 19.74 -7.38
CA GLN A 49 31.53 20.00 -6.10
C GLN A 49 30.10 20.54 -6.24
N ASN A 50 29.37 20.12 -7.27
CA ASN A 50 28.01 20.61 -7.51
C ASN A 50 26.95 19.92 -6.61
N ALA A 51 27.29 18.83 -5.91
CA ALA A 51 26.40 18.15 -4.97
C ALA A 51 27.19 17.60 -3.78
N GLU A 52 26.59 17.66 -2.59
CA GLU A 52 27.16 17.10 -1.35
C GLU A 52 27.36 15.58 -1.43
N SER A 53 26.44 14.86 -2.08
CA SER A 53 26.68 13.45 -2.40
C SER A 53 25.89 13.01 -3.62
N ILE A 54 26.57 12.34 -4.55
CA ILE A 54 25.94 11.68 -5.70
C ILE A 54 26.55 10.30 -5.93
N ILE A 55 25.69 9.30 -6.11
CA ILE A 55 26.12 7.90 -6.30
C ILE A 55 25.26 7.19 -7.33
N ARG A 56 25.90 6.37 -8.19
CA ARG A 56 25.20 5.43 -9.06
C ARG A 56 25.06 4.08 -8.36
N LEU A 57 23.85 3.54 -8.40
CA LEU A 57 23.49 2.27 -7.80
C LEU A 57 22.98 1.36 -8.92
N ASP A 58 23.52 0.14 -8.99
CA ASP A 58 23.17 -0.86 -10.00
C ASP A 58 22.02 -1.79 -9.55
N SER A 59 21.70 -1.79 -8.25
CA SER A 59 20.62 -2.54 -7.62
C SER A 59 19.97 -1.75 -6.48
N VAL A 60 18.66 -1.96 -6.31
CA VAL A 60 17.84 -1.38 -5.23
C VAL A 60 18.34 -1.82 -3.83
N GLU A 61 19.03 -2.95 -3.75
CA GLU A 61 19.59 -3.47 -2.50
C GLU A 61 20.71 -2.57 -1.97
N LYS A 62 21.56 -2.03 -2.87
CA LYS A 62 22.66 -1.11 -2.50
C LYS A 62 22.15 0.27 -2.07
N VAL A 63 21.00 0.72 -2.60
CA VAL A 63 20.32 1.97 -2.17
C VAL A 63 20.03 1.95 -0.66
N ARG A 64 19.69 0.77 -0.12
CA ARG A 64 19.36 0.63 1.30
C ARG A 64 20.57 0.65 2.21
N GLN A 65 21.76 0.30 1.72
CA GLN A 65 23.00 0.28 2.49
C GLN A 65 23.66 1.67 2.54
N GLU A 66 23.62 2.45 1.47
CA GLU A 66 24.28 3.76 1.41
C GLU A 66 23.50 4.87 2.12
N MET A 67 22.16 4.82 2.12
CA MET A 67 21.34 5.73 2.96
C MET A 67 21.56 5.52 4.47
N ILE A 68 22.20 4.41 4.88
CA ILE A 68 22.53 4.09 6.27
C ILE A 68 23.92 4.64 6.64
N CYS A 69 24.88 4.77 5.71
CA CYS A 69 26.24 5.23 6.00
C CYS A 69 26.41 6.76 5.96
N GLN A 70 25.63 7.50 5.16
CA GLN A 70 25.85 8.94 4.97
C GLN A 70 25.24 9.85 6.05
N LYS A 71 24.73 9.31 7.16
CA LYS A 71 24.26 10.11 8.30
C LYS A 71 25.25 10.14 9.48
N SER A 72 26.46 9.63 9.28
CA SER A 72 27.39 9.30 10.36
C SER A 72 28.79 9.91 10.18
N ILE A 73 28.95 11.09 9.55
CA ILE A 73 30.24 11.80 9.57
C ILE A 73 30.02 13.31 9.74
N GLU A 74 29.77 13.71 10.98
CA GLU A 74 30.35 14.94 11.56
C GLU A 74 30.76 14.58 12.99
N ILE A 75 31.87 13.84 13.13
CA ILE A 75 32.72 13.93 14.31
C ILE A 75 34.16 13.98 13.79
N ASP A 76 34.70 15.19 13.88
CA ASP A 76 36.10 15.54 13.80
C ASP A 76 36.91 14.70 14.81
N PHE A 77 37.87 13.91 14.33
CA PHE A 77 39.08 13.61 15.08
C PHE A 77 40.25 13.44 14.11
N THR A 78 41.14 14.41 14.23
CA THR A 78 42.51 14.44 13.73
C THR A 78 43.29 13.15 14.03
N ALA A 79 44.12 12.77 13.05
CA ALA A 79 45.40 12.06 13.15
C ALA A 79 45.49 10.56 12.77
N SER A 80 46.41 10.37 11.80
CA SER A 80 47.30 9.25 11.49
C SER A 80 46.74 7.93 10.97
N ASP A 81 47.07 7.69 9.70
CA ASP A 81 47.38 6.40 9.10
C ASP A 81 48.01 5.40 10.07
N THR A 82 47.49 4.18 10.13
CA THR A 82 48.22 2.94 9.84
C THR A 82 47.33 1.71 9.98
N ASP A 83 47.53 0.78 9.04
CA ASP A 83 47.10 -0.62 8.99
C ASP A 83 46.53 -1.27 10.26
N ILE A 84 45.28 -1.74 10.21
CA ILE A 84 44.90 -3.04 10.79
C ILE A 84 43.98 -3.79 9.83
N LYS A 85 44.60 -4.65 9.01
CA LYS A 85 43.96 -5.86 8.49
C LYS A 85 43.66 -6.80 9.66
N ASN A 86 42.52 -7.48 9.57
CA ASN A 86 42.07 -8.59 10.41
C ASN A 86 41.65 -8.24 11.85
N ILE A 87 40.37 -7.93 12.01
CA ILE A 87 39.63 -8.41 13.17
C ILE A 87 38.37 -9.11 12.64
N GLU A 88 38.45 -10.43 12.46
CA GLU A 88 37.28 -11.30 12.51
C GLU A 88 36.69 -11.20 13.92
N VAL A 89 35.78 -10.25 14.15
CA VAL A 89 34.96 -10.29 15.35
C VAL A 89 33.85 -11.30 15.11
N LYS A 90 33.99 -12.46 15.77
CA LYS A 90 32.88 -13.36 16.08
C LYS A 90 31.86 -12.61 16.94
N GLU A 91 30.99 -11.80 16.34
CA GLU A 91 29.83 -11.27 17.06
C GLU A 91 28.67 -12.26 16.93
N ASN A 92 28.27 -12.83 18.07
CA ASN A 92 26.97 -13.46 18.26
C ASN A 92 25.87 -12.46 17.86
N HIS A 93 25.44 -12.47 16.60
CA HIS A 93 24.33 -11.66 16.12
C HIS A 93 23.02 -12.25 16.67
N GLN A 94 22.71 -11.99 17.93
CA GLN A 94 21.36 -12.23 18.46
C GLN A 94 20.39 -11.35 17.68
N SER A 95 19.38 -11.99 17.09
CA SER A 95 18.35 -11.32 16.31
C SER A 95 17.71 -10.17 17.12
N LEU A 96 17.61 -8.97 16.52
CA LEU A 96 16.90 -7.82 17.11
C LEU A 96 15.37 -8.01 17.10
N ALA A 97 14.88 -9.03 16.39
CA ALA A 97 13.44 -9.30 16.22
C ALA A 97 12.66 -9.44 17.53
N PRO A 98 13.06 -10.29 18.53
CA PRO A 98 12.32 -10.47 19.77
C PRO A 98 12.20 -9.17 20.59
N TYR A 99 13.27 -8.39 20.70
CA TYR A 99 13.23 -7.09 21.41
C TYR A 99 12.26 -6.12 20.75
N PHE A 100 12.28 -6.05 19.43
CA PHE A 100 11.39 -5.16 18.68
C PHE A 100 9.93 -5.60 18.75
N GLN A 101 9.65 -6.90 18.62
CA GLN A 101 8.29 -7.45 18.71
C GLN A 101 7.70 -7.24 20.11
N THR A 102 8.46 -7.58 21.16
CA THR A 102 8.05 -7.38 22.55
C THR A 102 7.77 -5.90 22.83
N THR A 103 8.63 -5.02 22.33
CA THR A 103 8.44 -3.56 22.42
C THR A 103 7.14 -3.11 21.75
N LEU A 104 6.88 -3.56 20.53
CA LEU A 104 5.67 -3.19 19.79
C LEU A 104 4.40 -3.69 20.45
N ILE A 105 4.39 -4.94 20.93
CA ILE A 105 3.26 -5.53 21.64
C ILE A 105 2.96 -4.71 22.90
N ALA A 106 3.99 -4.40 23.70
CA ALA A 106 3.83 -3.64 24.94
C ALA A 106 3.34 -2.21 24.68
N LEU A 107 3.90 -1.50 23.70
CA LEU A 107 3.50 -0.13 23.37
C LEU A 107 2.10 -0.04 22.77
N ARG A 108 1.59 -1.11 22.15
CA ARG A 108 0.27 -1.16 21.51
C ARG A 108 -0.83 -1.74 22.40
N ALA A 109 -0.51 -2.19 23.61
CA ALA A 109 -1.51 -2.65 24.56
C ALA A 109 -2.56 -1.54 24.86
N PRO A 110 -3.83 -1.87 25.11
CA PRO A 110 -4.92 -0.89 25.23
C PRO A 110 -4.73 0.14 26.34
N ASN A 111 -3.88 -0.14 27.33
CA ASN A 111 -3.52 0.78 28.43
C ASN A 111 -2.00 1.01 28.50
N ALA A 112 -1.31 0.89 27.37
CA ALA A 112 0.13 1.08 27.30
C ALA A 112 0.50 2.50 27.73
N PHE A 113 1.49 2.61 28.61
CA PHE A 113 2.08 3.89 28.93
C PHE A 113 2.95 4.37 27.76
N HIS A 114 2.75 5.62 27.34
CA HIS A 114 3.51 6.27 26.27
C HIS A 114 4.37 7.42 26.81
N PRO A 115 5.62 7.13 27.21
CA PRO A 115 6.53 8.16 27.72
C PRO A 115 6.74 9.32 26.75
N SER A 116 6.51 10.55 27.22
CA SER A 116 6.61 11.74 26.36
C SER A 116 8.06 12.15 26.03
N ARG A 117 9.06 11.60 26.73
CA ARG A 117 10.49 11.93 26.58
C ARG A 117 11.33 10.70 26.28
N LEU A 118 12.36 10.87 25.45
CA LEU A 118 13.27 9.77 25.04
C LEU A 118 13.87 8.99 26.21
N ASN A 119 14.44 9.68 27.21
CA ASN A 119 15.02 9.02 28.37
C ASN A 119 13.98 8.17 29.12
N ASN A 120 12.75 8.67 29.27
CA ASN A 120 11.67 7.93 29.92
C ASN A 120 11.27 6.69 29.10
N LEU A 121 11.31 6.77 27.77
CA LEU A 121 11.10 5.60 26.92
C LEU A 121 12.22 4.57 27.07
N GLN A 122 13.49 5.00 27.08
CA GLN A 122 14.63 4.11 27.32
C GLN A 122 14.51 3.39 28.68
N GLN A 123 14.16 4.13 29.73
CA GLN A 123 13.92 3.57 31.06
C GLN A 123 12.73 2.62 31.09
N ASN A 124 11.64 2.96 30.40
CA ASN A 124 10.46 2.10 30.30
C ASN A 124 10.80 0.78 29.59
N LEU A 125 11.59 0.84 28.52
CA LEU A 125 12.07 -0.33 27.79
C LEU A 125 12.94 -1.23 28.68
N ARG A 126 13.90 -0.63 29.39
CA ARG A 126 14.82 -1.37 30.27
C ARG A 126 14.12 -2.03 31.46
N LYS A 127 13.31 -1.26 32.19
CA LYS A 127 12.79 -1.67 33.51
C LYS A 127 11.52 -2.51 33.45
N TYR A 128 10.70 -2.32 32.42
CA TYR A 128 9.36 -2.93 32.36
C TYR A 128 9.17 -3.80 31.12
N ILE A 129 9.49 -3.30 29.93
CA ILE A 129 9.12 -3.99 28.68
C ILE A 129 10.07 -5.13 28.31
N LEU A 130 11.39 -4.90 28.41
CA LEU A 130 12.43 -5.86 28.00
C LEU A 130 13.13 -6.51 29.19
N LYS A 131 12.60 -6.32 30.40
CA LYS A 131 13.20 -6.80 31.66
C LYS A 131 13.57 -8.27 31.58
N ASP A 132 12.65 -9.11 31.10
CA ASP A 132 12.83 -10.56 31.03
C ASP A 132 13.83 -10.96 29.93
N LEU A 133 13.98 -10.14 28.89
CA LEU A 133 14.93 -10.37 27.78
C LEU A 133 16.35 -9.85 28.10
N PHE A 134 16.52 -9.15 29.23
CA PHE A 134 17.76 -8.51 29.65
C PHE A 134 18.42 -9.17 30.86
N SER A 135 17.88 -10.28 31.38
CA SER A 135 18.38 -10.95 32.59
C SER A 135 19.88 -11.27 32.56
N ASP A 136 20.41 -11.60 31.38
CA ASP A 136 21.77 -12.09 31.21
C ASP A 136 22.69 -11.06 30.53
N LYS A 137 22.26 -9.79 30.42
CA LYS A 137 22.96 -8.75 29.64
C LYS A 137 23.55 -7.65 30.50
N SER A 138 24.74 -7.18 30.10
CA SER A 138 25.37 -6.02 30.74
C SER A 138 24.60 -4.73 30.47
N GLU A 139 24.80 -3.70 31.29
CA GLU A 139 24.11 -2.42 31.10
C GLU A 139 24.44 -1.77 29.74
N GLU A 140 25.68 -1.91 29.28
CA GLU A 140 26.14 -1.40 27.97
C GLU A 140 25.46 -2.13 26.80
N GLU A 141 25.30 -3.45 26.90
CA GLU A 141 24.59 -4.23 25.89
C GLU A 141 23.10 -3.87 25.84
N GLN A 142 22.49 -3.67 27.00
CA GLN A 142 21.10 -3.23 27.10
C GLN A 142 20.92 -1.87 26.42
N ASP A 143 21.81 -0.90 26.65
CA ASP A 143 21.75 0.41 25.99
C ASP A 143 21.90 0.31 24.47
N LYS A 144 22.84 -0.50 24.00
CA LYS A 144 23.00 -0.77 22.55
C LYS A 144 21.71 -1.32 21.96
N ILE A 145 21.11 -2.33 22.58
CA ILE A 145 19.85 -2.95 22.10
C ILE A 145 18.69 -1.95 22.14
N ILE A 146 18.54 -1.20 23.24
CA ILE A 146 17.48 -0.18 23.37
C ILE A 146 17.61 0.86 22.26
N ASN A 147 18.81 1.37 22.00
CA ASN A 147 19.06 2.34 20.94
C ASN A 147 18.74 1.76 19.56
N LEU A 148 19.11 0.50 19.29
CA LEU A 148 18.74 -0.21 18.06
C LEU A 148 17.22 -0.35 17.91
N VAL A 149 16.50 -0.69 18.97
CA VAL A 149 15.04 -0.78 18.98
C VAL A 149 14.41 0.58 18.71
N ILE A 150 14.87 1.65 19.36
CA ILE A 150 14.36 3.02 19.16
C ILE A 150 14.62 3.49 17.73
N ASN A 151 15.81 3.26 17.20
CA ASN A 151 16.14 3.57 15.81
C ASN A 151 15.25 2.80 14.84
N LYS A 152 14.95 1.54 15.14
CA LYS A 152 13.99 0.74 14.35
C LYS A 152 12.58 1.33 14.43
N LEU A 153 12.09 1.71 15.62
CA LEU A 153 10.79 2.39 15.76
C LEU A 153 10.72 3.69 14.94
N LYS A 154 11.80 4.49 14.93
CA LYS A 154 11.91 5.69 14.08
C LYS A 154 11.90 5.35 12.60
N ALA A 155 12.67 4.36 12.17
CA ALA A 155 12.74 3.93 10.77
C ALA A 155 11.38 3.46 10.23
N TYR A 156 10.58 2.78 11.07
CA TYR A 156 9.20 2.40 10.73
C TYR A 156 8.18 3.54 10.90
N ASN A 157 8.63 4.75 11.26
CA ASN A 157 7.80 5.92 11.56
C ASN A 157 6.76 5.64 12.65
N LEU A 158 7.06 4.75 13.60
CA LEU A 158 6.19 4.40 14.72
C LEU A 158 6.31 5.43 15.84
N ILE A 159 7.46 6.10 15.92
CA ILE A 159 7.71 7.24 16.78
C ILE A 159 8.43 8.33 15.99
N ALA A 160 8.14 9.58 16.33
CA ALA A 160 8.91 10.75 15.91
C ALA A 160 9.48 11.42 17.15
N ILE A 161 10.74 11.86 17.09
CA ILE A 161 11.43 12.51 18.20
C ILE A 161 11.79 13.92 17.77
N SER A 162 11.37 14.92 18.54
CA SER A 162 11.74 16.33 18.31
C SER A 162 13.19 16.59 18.71
N GLU A 163 13.76 17.71 18.25
CA GLU A 163 15.08 18.21 18.70
C GLU A 163 15.16 18.34 20.24
N GLN A 164 14.05 18.71 20.88
CA GLN A 164 13.91 18.84 22.33
C GLN A 164 13.71 17.50 23.07
N GLY A 165 13.77 16.36 22.37
CA GLY A 165 13.64 15.03 22.97
C GLY A 165 12.21 14.56 23.29
N TYR A 166 11.17 15.25 22.81
CA TYR A 166 9.77 14.81 22.93
C TYR A 166 9.42 13.73 21.92
N ILE A 167 8.65 12.74 22.34
CA ILE A 167 8.21 11.63 21.50
C ILE A 167 6.74 11.80 21.10
N LYS A 168 6.48 11.70 19.79
CA LYS A 168 5.13 11.53 19.23
C LYS A 168 4.96 10.10 18.73
N TYR A 169 3.90 9.44 19.16
CA TYR A 169 3.60 8.05 18.82
C TYR A 169 2.64 7.96 17.63
N HIS A 170 2.91 7.01 16.74
CA HIS A 170 2.16 6.71 15.53
C HIS A 170 1.90 5.20 15.42
N ILE A 171 1.33 4.64 16.49
CA ILE A 171 1.14 3.19 16.70
C ILE A 171 -0.33 2.80 16.87
N SER A 172 -1.25 3.74 16.67
CA SER A 172 -2.69 3.46 16.69
C SER A 172 -3.07 2.44 15.61
N ASN A 173 -4.21 1.77 15.75
CA ASN A 173 -4.67 0.82 14.74
C ASN A 173 -4.80 1.48 13.35
N ASP A 174 -5.28 2.73 13.31
CA ASP A 174 -5.40 3.50 12.06
C ASP A 174 -4.03 3.85 11.47
N ASP A 175 -3.05 4.24 12.31
CA ASP A 175 -1.67 4.50 11.85
C ASP A 175 -1.06 3.26 11.22
N ILE A 176 -1.21 2.09 11.86
CA ILE A 176 -0.65 0.83 11.36
C ILE A 176 -1.35 0.41 10.06
N LEU A 177 -2.68 0.53 9.99
CA LEU A 177 -3.43 0.27 8.76
C LEU A 177 -2.97 1.16 7.61
N LEU A 178 -2.79 2.46 7.85
CA LEU A 178 -2.27 3.40 6.85
C LEU A 178 -0.85 3.04 6.40
N LYS A 179 0.02 2.59 7.32
CA LYS A 179 1.38 2.14 6.99
C LYS A 179 1.37 0.88 6.12
N ILE A 180 0.49 -0.08 6.41
CA ILE A 180 0.33 -1.30 5.59
C ILE A 180 -0.21 -0.92 4.22
N GLN A 181 -1.24 -0.06 4.15
CA GLN A 181 -1.81 0.45 2.90
C GLN A 181 -0.75 1.11 2.02
N ARG A 182 0.01 2.07 2.57
CA ARG A 182 1.10 2.74 1.83
C ARG A 182 2.12 1.74 1.28
N TYR A 183 2.49 0.74 2.08
CA TYR A 183 3.40 -0.31 1.66
C TYR A 183 2.84 -1.11 0.47
N ILE A 184 1.59 -1.57 0.54
CA ILE A 184 0.95 -2.34 -0.53
C ILE A 184 0.81 -1.54 -1.82
N LEU A 185 0.43 -0.26 -1.74
CA LEU A 185 0.32 0.61 -2.91
C LEU A 185 1.67 0.96 -3.54
N HIS A 186 2.75 0.84 -2.78
CA HIS A 186 4.11 1.01 -3.28
C HIS A 186 4.61 -0.24 -4.01
N ILE A 187 4.48 -1.42 -3.41
CA ILE A 187 4.97 -2.67 -4.01
C ILE A 187 4.06 -3.22 -5.12
N LYS A 188 2.79 -2.81 -5.14
CA LYS A 188 1.79 -3.15 -6.18
C LYS A 188 1.74 -4.64 -6.55
N PRO A 189 1.43 -5.55 -5.61
CA PRO A 189 1.31 -6.97 -5.90
C PRO A 189 0.26 -7.23 -6.98
N LYS A 190 0.62 -8.08 -7.96
CA LYS A 190 -0.17 -8.31 -9.19
C LYS A 190 -1.27 -9.34 -9.02
N SER A 191 -1.12 -10.28 -8.09
CA SER A 191 -2.13 -11.30 -7.78
C SER A 191 -2.65 -11.15 -6.34
N PHE A 192 -3.85 -11.68 -6.09
CA PHE A 192 -4.41 -11.70 -4.74
C PHE A 192 -3.59 -12.57 -3.76
N ILE A 193 -2.90 -13.59 -4.28
CA ILE A 193 -1.98 -14.43 -3.49
C ILE A 193 -0.78 -13.59 -3.03
N ASP A 194 -0.15 -12.86 -3.95
CA ASP A 194 0.99 -11.99 -3.64
C ASP A 194 0.57 -10.87 -2.68
N PHE A 195 -0.62 -10.33 -2.86
CA PHE A 195 -1.19 -9.32 -1.96
C PHE A 195 -1.38 -9.87 -0.55
N ARG A 196 -1.95 -11.07 -0.41
CA ARG A 196 -2.13 -11.70 0.89
C ARG A 196 -0.78 -11.91 1.58
N ALA A 197 0.20 -12.47 0.86
CA ALA A 197 1.54 -12.68 1.40
C ALA A 197 2.20 -11.36 1.82
N ALA A 198 2.09 -10.32 1.00
CA ALA A 198 2.64 -9.00 1.31
C ALA A 198 1.98 -8.33 2.51
N VAL A 199 0.64 -8.42 2.63
CA VAL A 199 -0.10 -7.88 3.78
C VAL A 199 0.30 -8.64 5.04
N GLN A 200 0.33 -9.97 4.99
CA GLN A 200 0.67 -10.81 6.14
C GLN A 200 2.11 -10.57 6.60
N ASN A 201 3.07 -10.52 5.66
CA ASN A 201 4.47 -10.19 5.97
C ASN A 201 4.64 -8.78 6.54
N ARG A 202 3.84 -7.81 6.07
CA ARG A 202 3.91 -6.45 6.59
C ARG A 202 3.23 -6.32 7.95
N ALA A 203 2.13 -7.01 8.16
CA ALA A 203 1.40 -7.03 9.42
C ALA A 203 2.22 -7.72 10.52
N SER A 204 2.92 -8.82 10.21
CA SER A 204 3.76 -9.52 11.17
C SER A 204 4.94 -8.66 11.66
N VAL A 205 5.49 -7.78 10.81
CA VAL A 205 6.48 -6.77 11.22
C VAL A 205 5.93 -5.82 12.30
N PHE A 206 4.63 -5.55 12.29
CA PHE A 206 3.95 -4.73 13.30
C PHE A 206 3.39 -5.54 14.47
N GLY A 207 3.68 -6.84 14.55
CA GLY A 207 3.16 -7.74 15.58
C GLY A 207 1.64 -7.93 15.48
N LEU A 208 1.11 -7.93 14.26
CA LEU A 208 -0.30 -8.21 13.99
C LEU A 208 -0.45 -9.61 13.41
N ASP A 209 -1.27 -10.43 14.07
CA ASP A 209 -1.74 -11.69 13.52
C ASP A 209 -2.95 -11.43 12.64
N THR A 210 -2.78 -11.60 11.32
CA THR A 210 -3.85 -11.37 10.34
C THR A 210 -4.37 -12.68 9.80
N ASP A 211 -5.67 -12.92 9.98
CA ASP A 211 -6.37 -14.03 9.34
C ASP A 211 -6.82 -13.68 7.91
N ILE A 212 -7.32 -14.69 7.19
CA ILE A 212 -7.78 -14.55 5.80
C ILE A 212 -8.92 -13.53 5.70
N HIS A 213 -9.86 -13.56 6.66
CA HIS A 213 -11.03 -12.70 6.66
C HIS A 213 -10.67 -11.22 6.88
N SER A 214 -9.70 -10.93 7.74
CA SER A 214 -9.20 -9.57 7.98
C SER A 214 -8.48 -9.03 6.75
N ILE A 215 -7.70 -9.85 6.06
CA ILE A 215 -7.04 -9.46 4.80
C ILE A 215 -8.07 -9.19 3.71
N GLN A 216 -9.14 -10.00 3.61
CA GLN A 216 -10.25 -9.74 2.69
C GLN A 216 -11.01 -8.46 3.03
N LYS A 217 -11.26 -8.18 4.32
CA LYS A 217 -11.87 -6.93 4.77
C LYS A 217 -10.99 -5.72 4.44
N PHE A 218 -9.68 -5.84 4.61
CA PHE A 218 -8.70 -4.83 4.21
C PHE A 218 -8.70 -4.60 2.69
N ALA A 219 -8.69 -5.67 1.89
CA ALA A 219 -8.82 -5.56 0.43
C ALA A 219 -10.14 -4.90 0.01
N ARG A 220 -11.25 -5.21 0.69
CA ARG A 220 -12.54 -4.52 0.48
C ARG A 220 -12.43 -3.03 0.77
N HIS A 221 -11.81 -2.64 1.87
CA HIS A 221 -11.61 -1.24 2.23
C HIS A 221 -10.79 -0.48 1.17
N LEU A 222 -9.72 -1.09 0.64
CA LEU A 222 -8.93 -0.49 -0.44
C LEU A 222 -9.72 -0.34 -1.76
N ARG A 223 -10.64 -1.27 -2.05
CA ARG A 223 -11.56 -1.17 -3.20
C ARG A 223 -12.57 -0.04 -3.03
N GLU A 224 -13.16 0.09 -1.84
CA GLU A 224 -14.09 1.18 -1.50
C GLU A 224 -13.43 2.56 -1.65
N GLN A 225 -12.14 2.65 -1.36
CA GLN A 225 -11.32 3.87 -1.57
C GLN A 225 -10.84 4.06 -3.01
N ASN A 226 -11.23 3.19 -3.96
CA ASN A 226 -10.75 3.19 -5.35
C ASN A 226 -9.21 3.09 -5.50
N LEU A 227 -8.53 2.47 -4.52
CA LEU A 227 -7.07 2.33 -4.53
C LEU A 227 -6.60 1.06 -5.21
N ILE A 228 -7.46 0.05 -5.29
CA ILE A 228 -7.21 -1.20 -6.02
C ILE A 228 -8.50 -1.68 -6.71
N ARG A 229 -8.36 -2.47 -7.78
CA ARG A 229 -9.43 -3.30 -8.35
C ARG A 229 -8.99 -4.76 -8.36
N GLN A 230 -9.95 -5.68 -8.25
CA GLN A 230 -9.68 -7.11 -8.28
C GLN A 230 -10.50 -7.75 -9.41
N ASN A 231 -9.82 -8.33 -10.40
CA ASN A 231 -10.43 -8.96 -11.57
C ASN A 231 -9.86 -10.37 -11.73
N LYS A 232 -10.69 -11.40 -11.59
CA LYS A 232 -10.29 -12.82 -11.81
C LYS A 232 -8.98 -13.21 -11.08
N GLY A 233 -8.81 -12.77 -9.83
CA GLY A 233 -7.62 -13.03 -9.02
C GLY A 233 -6.41 -12.10 -9.25
N LYS A 234 -6.47 -11.22 -10.26
CA LYS A 234 -5.49 -10.15 -10.47
C LYS A 234 -5.86 -8.90 -9.70
N ILE A 235 -4.86 -8.12 -9.30
CA ILE A 235 -5.03 -6.82 -8.66
C ILE A 235 -4.49 -5.73 -9.58
N GLU A 236 -5.30 -4.71 -9.79
CA GLU A 236 -4.99 -3.53 -10.58
C GLU A 236 -4.89 -2.29 -9.69
N TYR A 237 -4.06 -1.33 -10.08
CA TYR A 237 -3.80 -0.09 -9.35
C TYR A 237 -4.04 1.12 -10.26
N PRO A 238 -4.37 2.29 -9.69
CA PRO A 238 -4.47 3.54 -10.45
C PRO A 238 -3.16 3.90 -11.19
N PRO A 239 -3.27 4.64 -12.32
CA PRO A 239 -4.50 5.00 -13.04
C PRO A 239 -5.12 3.77 -13.73
N PHE A 240 -6.43 3.61 -13.60
CA PHE A 240 -7.13 2.47 -14.23
C PHE A 240 -7.31 2.76 -15.72
N SER A 241 -6.75 1.90 -16.58
CA SER A 241 -6.76 2.05 -18.05
C SER A 241 -8.17 2.01 -18.67
N GLU A 242 -9.17 1.54 -17.92
CA GLU A 242 -10.55 1.45 -18.34
C GLU A 242 -11.46 2.18 -17.35
N ALA A 243 -12.30 3.08 -17.89
CA ALA A 243 -13.48 3.56 -17.17
C ALA A 243 -14.31 2.34 -16.77
N LEU A 244 -14.74 2.28 -15.51
CA LEU A 244 -15.51 1.18 -14.93
C LEU A 244 -16.47 0.56 -15.96
N PRO A 245 -16.33 -0.72 -16.33
CA PRO A 245 -17.49 -1.59 -16.24
C PRO A 245 -17.83 -1.59 -14.74
N SER A 246 -19.04 -1.14 -14.43
CA SER A 246 -19.62 -1.18 -13.09
C SER A 246 -19.35 -2.56 -12.44
N PRO A 247 -19.23 -2.61 -11.11
CA PRO A 247 -18.63 -3.72 -10.38
C PRO A 247 -19.14 -5.08 -10.87
N SER A 248 -18.24 -5.87 -11.44
CA SER A 248 -18.43 -7.30 -11.67
C SER A 248 -18.45 -8.00 -10.31
N VAL A 249 -19.64 -8.03 -9.73
CA VAL A 249 -19.97 -8.86 -8.57
C VAL A 249 -20.01 -10.31 -9.06
N GLU A 250 -18.87 -11.00 -9.04
CA GLU A 250 -18.86 -12.47 -9.02
C GLU A 250 -19.34 -12.93 -7.64
N ASN A 251 -20.65 -12.79 -7.45
CA ASN A 251 -21.58 -13.41 -6.49
C ASN A 251 -22.84 -12.53 -6.46
N SER A 252 -23.53 -12.41 -7.59
CA SER A 252 -24.82 -11.74 -7.62
C SER A 252 -25.88 -12.71 -8.11
N ASP A 253 -26.90 -12.92 -7.30
CA ASP A 253 -28.20 -13.51 -7.65
C ASP A 253 -28.98 -12.65 -8.67
N TYR A 254 -28.28 -11.86 -9.50
CA TYR A 254 -28.81 -10.75 -10.28
C TYR A 254 -28.25 -10.74 -11.71
N PRO A 255 -29.04 -10.28 -12.70
CA PRO A 255 -28.65 -10.35 -14.11
C PRO A 255 -27.46 -9.44 -14.43
N ASP A 256 -26.51 -9.98 -15.20
CA ASP A 256 -25.36 -9.28 -15.80
C ASP A 256 -25.77 -7.94 -16.44
N GLN A 257 -24.90 -6.93 -16.42
CA GLN A 257 -25.15 -5.58 -16.93
C GLN A 257 -25.58 -5.58 -18.41
N SER A 258 -25.04 -6.50 -19.21
CA SER A 258 -25.46 -6.72 -20.61
C SER A 258 -26.87 -7.30 -20.71
N VAL A 259 -27.22 -8.23 -19.82
CA VAL A 259 -28.55 -8.82 -19.70
C VAL A 259 -29.56 -7.76 -19.24
N TRP A 260 -29.21 -6.96 -18.24
CA TRP A 260 -30.04 -5.87 -17.74
C TRP A 260 -30.31 -4.81 -18.80
N GLN A 261 -29.31 -4.41 -19.61
CA GLN A 261 -29.53 -3.49 -20.72
C GLN A 261 -30.56 -4.03 -21.74
N LYS A 262 -30.52 -5.33 -22.04
CA LYS A 262 -31.50 -5.98 -22.92
C LYS A 262 -32.90 -6.03 -22.28
N VAL A 263 -32.99 -6.32 -20.98
CA VAL A 263 -34.26 -6.29 -20.21
C VAL A 263 -34.86 -4.89 -20.25
N VAL A 264 -34.07 -3.86 -19.93
CA VAL A 264 -34.53 -2.48 -19.92
C VAL A 264 -34.94 -2.04 -21.32
N ALA A 265 -34.18 -2.38 -22.36
CA ALA A 265 -34.56 -2.07 -23.74
C ALA A 265 -35.89 -2.73 -24.15
N ALA A 266 -36.12 -3.99 -23.76
CA ALA A 266 -37.37 -4.69 -24.04
C ALA A 266 -38.58 -4.12 -23.27
N LEU A 267 -38.35 -3.58 -22.06
CA LEU A 267 -39.42 -3.04 -21.20
C LEU A 267 -39.62 -1.53 -21.33
N SER A 268 -38.67 -0.81 -21.94
CA SER A 268 -38.74 0.65 -22.20
C SER A 268 -39.56 0.99 -23.45
N VAL A 269 -40.48 0.12 -23.85
CA VAL A 269 -41.46 0.37 -24.93
C VAL A 269 -42.63 1.22 -24.41
N ALA A 270 -43.47 1.74 -25.33
CA ALA A 270 -44.68 2.49 -24.99
C ALA A 270 -45.54 1.74 -23.96
N SER A 271 -46.16 2.46 -23.01
CA SER A 271 -46.84 1.87 -21.85
C SER A 271 -47.92 0.85 -22.21
N ASN A 272 -48.60 1.04 -23.35
CA ASN A 272 -49.60 0.14 -23.90
C ASN A 272 -49.04 -1.16 -24.51
N LYS A 273 -47.73 -1.22 -24.82
CA LYS A 273 -47.04 -2.40 -25.35
C LYS A 273 -46.30 -3.20 -24.28
N ARG A 274 -46.28 -2.72 -23.04
CA ARG A 274 -45.58 -3.40 -21.94
C ARG A 274 -46.38 -4.61 -21.44
N PRO A 275 -45.73 -5.74 -21.14
CA PRO A 275 -46.39 -6.91 -20.58
C PRO A 275 -47.11 -6.60 -19.26
N ASN A 276 -48.44 -6.70 -19.22
CA ASN A 276 -49.22 -6.44 -18.01
C ASN A 276 -49.52 -7.69 -17.16
N LYS A 277 -49.08 -8.88 -17.61
CA LYS A 277 -49.23 -10.17 -16.95
C LYS A 277 -47.89 -10.85 -16.74
N LEU A 278 -47.75 -11.61 -15.63
CA LEU A 278 -46.50 -12.29 -15.26
C LEU A 278 -45.96 -13.21 -16.37
N LYS A 279 -46.81 -14.09 -16.92
CA LYS A 279 -46.41 -14.99 -18.02
C LYS A 279 -45.96 -14.23 -19.28
N SER A 280 -46.62 -13.11 -19.59
CA SER A 280 -46.24 -12.27 -20.73
C SER A 280 -44.87 -11.63 -20.51
N LEU A 281 -44.59 -11.15 -19.29
CA LEU A 281 -43.28 -10.59 -18.93
C LEU A 281 -42.17 -11.65 -19.06
N GLN A 282 -42.40 -12.85 -18.50
CA GLN A 282 -41.45 -13.97 -18.60
C GLN A 282 -41.15 -14.33 -20.05
N ASN A 283 -42.16 -14.40 -20.91
CA ASN A 283 -41.98 -14.70 -22.34
C ASN A 283 -41.21 -13.60 -23.08
N THR A 284 -41.48 -12.33 -22.79
CA THR A 284 -40.72 -11.21 -23.37
C THR A 284 -39.25 -11.26 -22.96
N ILE A 285 -38.96 -11.51 -21.68
CA ILE A 285 -37.59 -11.66 -21.16
C ILE A 285 -36.88 -12.84 -21.85
N LYS A 286 -37.53 -14.01 -21.94
CA LYS A 286 -37.00 -15.19 -22.65
C LYS A 286 -36.66 -14.89 -24.11
N ALA A 287 -37.57 -14.22 -24.84
CA ALA A 287 -37.41 -13.94 -26.26
C ALA A 287 -36.22 -13.00 -26.55
N HIS A 288 -36.00 -11.98 -25.71
CA HIS A 288 -34.94 -10.99 -25.92
C HIS A 288 -33.57 -11.40 -25.38
N ILE A 289 -33.50 -12.31 -24.41
CA ILE A 289 -32.27 -12.65 -23.69
C ILE A 289 -31.78 -14.07 -24.01
N LYS A 290 -32.67 -14.96 -24.48
CA LYS A 290 -32.38 -16.40 -24.68
C LYS A 290 -31.83 -17.06 -23.41
N CYS A 291 -32.51 -16.86 -22.29
CA CYS A 291 -32.15 -17.42 -20.98
C CYS A 291 -33.09 -18.57 -20.56
N SER A 292 -32.65 -19.35 -19.57
CA SER A 292 -33.39 -20.47 -18.98
C SER A 292 -34.53 -20.00 -18.07
N ASP A 293 -35.49 -20.88 -17.81
CA ASP A 293 -36.67 -20.60 -16.97
C ASP A 293 -36.31 -20.16 -15.53
N GLN A 294 -35.22 -20.71 -14.99
CA GLN A 294 -34.69 -20.33 -13.68
C GLN A 294 -34.13 -18.90 -13.69
N GLU A 295 -33.37 -18.54 -14.71
CA GLU A 295 -32.79 -17.19 -14.86
C GLU A 295 -33.88 -16.13 -15.06
N VAL A 296 -34.92 -16.45 -15.83
CA VAL A 296 -36.07 -15.55 -16.04
C VAL A 296 -36.78 -15.26 -14.73
N THR A 297 -36.95 -16.28 -13.89
CA THR A 297 -37.60 -16.14 -12.58
C THR A 297 -36.77 -15.22 -11.67
N LYS A 298 -35.44 -15.37 -11.68
CA LYS A 298 -34.52 -14.48 -10.94
C LYS A 298 -34.58 -13.03 -11.42
N ILE A 299 -34.64 -12.80 -12.75
CA ILE A 299 -34.77 -11.45 -13.33
C ILE A 299 -36.09 -10.80 -12.92
N VAL A 300 -37.20 -11.55 -12.92
CA VAL A 300 -38.50 -11.04 -12.49
C VAL A 300 -38.49 -10.71 -10.99
N GLN A 301 -37.86 -11.54 -10.17
CA GLN A 301 -37.69 -11.27 -8.74
C GLN A 301 -36.89 -9.99 -8.51
N TYR A 302 -35.77 -9.81 -9.23
CA TYR A 302 -34.98 -8.59 -9.18
C TYR A 302 -35.78 -7.33 -9.52
N LEU A 303 -36.60 -7.40 -10.57
CA LEU A 303 -37.47 -6.29 -10.96
C LEU A 303 -38.46 -5.90 -9.85
N ALA A 304 -38.96 -6.88 -9.10
CA ALA A 304 -39.88 -6.66 -7.99
C ALA A 304 -39.15 -6.09 -6.77
N ASP A 305 -38.01 -6.67 -6.38
CA ASP A 305 -37.20 -6.25 -5.22
C ASP A 305 -36.69 -4.81 -5.38
N HIS A 306 -36.28 -4.44 -6.60
CA HIS A 306 -35.82 -3.08 -6.91
C HIS A 306 -36.96 -2.11 -7.26
N HIS A 307 -38.21 -2.51 -7.02
CA HIS A 307 -39.41 -1.69 -7.17
C HIS A 307 -39.65 -1.17 -8.59
N PHE A 308 -39.07 -1.80 -9.63
CA PHE A 308 -39.35 -1.48 -11.04
C PHE A 308 -40.73 -1.97 -11.47
N ILE A 309 -41.16 -3.10 -10.88
CA ILE A 309 -42.50 -3.65 -11.05
C ILE A 309 -43.15 -3.90 -9.69
N LYS A 310 -44.47 -3.79 -9.63
CA LYS A 310 -45.30 -4.30 -8.54
C LYS A 310 -46.11 -5.48 -9.05
N LEU A 311 -46.06 -6.58 -8.31
CA LEU A 311 -46.81 -7.80 -8.59
C LEU A 311 -48.05 -7.81 -7.70
N ASP A 312 -49.23 -7.79 -8.31
CA ASP A 312 -50.51 -7.97 -7.62
C ASP A 312 -51.21 -9.18 -8.24
N ASN A 313 -51.10 -10.32 -7.56
CA ASN A 313 -51.46 -11.66 -8.02
C ASN A 313 -50.83 -12.02 -9.39
N ASN A 314 -51.49 -11.63 -10.48
CA ASN A 314 -51.09 -11.95 -11.84
C ASN A 314 -50.93 -10.70 -12.73
N LYS A 315 -51.14 -9.51 -12.17
CA LYS A 315 -51.07 -8.21 -12.85
C LYS A 315 -49.77 -7.50 -12.47
N ILE A 316 -49.06 -7.01 -13.47
CA ILE A 316 -47.84 -6.23 -13.31
C ILE A 316 -48.16 -4.75 -13.46
N THR A 317 -47.69 -3.95 -12.52
CA THR A 317 -47.68 -2.49 -12.64
C THR A 317 -46.24 -1.99 -12.68
N TYR A 318 -45.88 -1.25 -13.72
CA TYR A 318 -44.54 -0.67 -13.85
C TYR A 318 -44.46 0.67 -13.11
N THR A 319 -43.40 0.87 -12.35
CA THR A 319 -43.06 2.19 -11.81
C THR A 319 -42.23 2.96 -12.83
N ASN A 320 -42.37 4.29 -12.88
CA ASN A 320 -41.89 5.12 -13.99
C ASN A 320 -40.35 5.31 -14.04
N LYS A 321 -39.57 4.43 -13.39
CA LYS A 321 -38.10 4.52 -13.24
C LYS A 321 -37.29 3.66 -14.23
N LEU A 322 -37.95 2.99 -15.18
CA LEU A 322 -37.25 2.29 -16.26
C LEU A 322 -36.84 3.29 -17.34
N SER A 323 -35.82 4.11 -17.06
CA SER A 323 -35.20 5.01 -18.05
C SER A 323 -33.75 4.60 -18.31
N ALA A 324 -33.41 4.33 -19.56
CA ALA A 324 -32.06 4.01 -20.01
C ALA A 324 -31.07 5.20 -19.99
N ASN A 325 -31.46 6.36 -19.44
CA ASN A 325 -30.60 7.52 -19.19
C ASN A 325 -31.23 8.37 -18.09
N SER A 326 -30.63 8.38 -16.90
CA SER A 326 -30.78 9.51 -15.96
C SER A 326 -29.40 10.10 -15.73
N LYS A 327 -28.96 10.95 -16.66
CA LYS A 327 -28.07 12.06 -16.31
C LYS A 327 -28.96 13.09 -15.65
N THR A 328 -28.81 13.22 -14.33
CA THR A 328 -28.85 14.48 -13.57
C THR A 328 -28.33 14.17 -12.19
#